data_AF-A0A973G0P3-F1
#
_entry.id   AF-A0A973G0P3-F1
#
_cell.length_a   1.000
_cell.length_b   1.000
_cell.length_c   1.000
_cell.angle_alpha   90.00
_cell.angle_beta   90.00
_cell.angle_gamma   90.00
#
_symmetry.space_group_name_H-M   'P 1'
#
loop_
_entity.id
_entity.type
_entity.pdbx_description
1 polymer ?
#
loop_
_entity_poly.entity_id
_entity_poly.type
_entity_poly.pdbx_seq_one_letter_code
_entity_poly.pdbx_strand_id
1 'polypeptide(L)'
;MNNLIQEVPFTVFVSIVLCFFIGCAGANYGSIDPNAAATKAFEAFQTDPDMNYYYSGPQASPNALIGLKKSYALNSDLWKPIDPQPKVIKEFITGMQNIAFEHGECQHGFIIRDNKGNTIGVWYSILRARTFIKMGEGNQVEIFTPDLILFRTGDGGSDESGK
;
A
#
# COMPACT_ATOMS: atom_id res chain seq x y z
N MET A 1 -37.88 26.87 -59.12
CA MET A 1 -36.47 26.46 -58.96
C MET A 1 -36.17 26.58 -57.48
N ASN A 2 -36.35 25.47 -56.75
CA ASN A 2 -36.40 25.50 -55.29
C ASN A 2 -35.01 25.16 -54.74
N ASN A 3 -34.46 26.08 -53.94
CA ASN A 3 -33.26 25.89 -53.16
C ASN A 3 -33.51 24.80 -52.10
N LEU A 4 -32.83 23.65 -52.22
CA LEU A 4 -32.69 22.71 -51.11
C LEU A 4 -31.50 23.18 -50.25
N ILE A 5 -31.80 23.97 -49.23
CA ILE A 5 -30.89 24.20 -48.12
C ILE A 5 -30.83 22.89 -47.33
N GLN A 6 -29.63 22.34 -47.28
CA GLN A 6 -29.29 21.05 -46.72
C GLN A 6 -29.30 21.19 -45.18
N GLU A 7 -30.42 20.82 -44.56
CA GLU A 7 -30.60 20.78 -43.11
C GLU A 7 -29.71 19.68 -42.51
N VAL A 8 -28.45 20.01 -42.23
CA VAL A 8 -27.57 19.13 -41.44
C VAL A 8 -28.11 19.17 -40.00
N PRO A 9 -28.60 18.06 -39.43
CA PRO A 9 -29.37 18.10 -38.20
C PRO A 9 -28.48 18.53 -37.04
N PHE A 10 -28.89 19.62 -36.38
CA PHE A 10 -28.32 20.21 -35.16
C PHE A 10 -28.00 19.18 -34.05
N THR A 11 -28.66 18.02 -34.10
CA THR A 11 -28.51 16.87 -33.21
C THR A 11 -27.11 16.24 -33.20
N VAL A 12 -26.36 16.31 -34.31
CA VAL A 12 -25.01 15.73 -34.39
C VAL A 12 -24.01 16.56 -33.57
N PHE A 13 -24.23 17.87 -33.45
CA PHE A 13 -23.32 18.78 -32.76
C PHE A 13 -23.38 18.63 -31.23
N VAL A 14 -24.56 18.33 -30.67
CA VAL A 14 -24.75 18.14 -29.22
C VAL A 14 -24.14 16.81 -28.73
N SER A 15 -24.12 15.78 -29.57
CA SER A 15 -23.58 14.46 -29.20
C SER A 15 -22.05 14.40 -29.16
N ILE A 16 -21.35 15.28 -29.90
CA ILE A 16 -19.89 15.32 -29.93
C ILE A 16 -19.30 16.05 -28.71
N VAL A 17 -20.02 17.00 -28.12
CA VAL A 17 -19.54 17.80 -26.99
C VAL A 17 -19.59 17.03 -25.65
N LEU A 18 -20.45 16.01 -25.52
CA LEU A 18 -20.60 15.23 -24.29
C LEU A 18 -19.47 14.18 -24.07
N CYS A 19 -18.63 13.93 -25.08
CA CYS A 19 -17.57 12.93 -25.02
C CYS A 19 -16.23 13.44 -24.43
N PHE A 20 -16.13 14.72 -24.05
CA PHE A 20 -14.86 15.31 -23.58
C PHE A 20 -14.56 15.17 -22.08
N PHE A 21 -15.40 14.49 -21.30
CA PHE A 21 -15.23 14.37 -19.83
C PHE A 21 -14.85 12.97 -19.32
N ILE A 22 -14.29 12.09 -20.14
CA ILE A 22 -13.81 10.77 -19.67
C ILE A 22 -12.29 10.73 -19.84
N GLY A 23 -11.55 11.13 -18.81
CA GLY A 23 -10.11 10.95 -18.84
C GLY A 23 -9.25 11.73 -17.86
N CYS A 24 -9.75 12.18 -16.70
CA CYS A 24 -8.83 12.34 -15.57
C CYS A 24 -8.51 10.95 -15.04
N ALA A 25 -7.56 10.26 -15.68
CA ALA A 25 -6.90 9.10 -15.08
C ALA A 25 -6.09 9.62 -13.87
N GLY A 26 -6.79 9.89 -12.77
CA GLY A 26 -6.19 10.25 -11.50
C GLY A 26 -5.22 9.15 -11.06
N ALA A 27 -4.15 9.54 -10.39
CA ALA A 27 -3.16 8.61 -9.87
C ALA A 27 -3.86 7.45 -9.12
N ASN A 28 -3.69 6.22 -9.60
CA ASN A 28 -4.33 5.04 -9.01
C ASN A 28 -3.50 4.49 -7.83
N TYR A 29 -2.93 5.39 -7.04
CA TYR A 29 -2.04 5.09 -5.93
C TYR A 29 -2.71 5.46 -4.62
N GLY A 30 -2.55 4.57 -3.64
CA GLY A 30 -2.93 4.82 -2.25
C GLY A 30 -1.86 5.56 -1.47
N SER A 31 -2.08 5.71 -0.17
CA SER A 31 -1.11 6.31 0.75
C SER A 31 -0.88 5.44 1.98
N ILE A 32 0.27 5.63 2.60
CA ILE A 32 0.61 5.05 3.89
C ILE A 32 1.04 6.17 4.84
N ASP A 33 0.37 6.27 5.98
CA ASP A 33 0.56 7.38 6.92
C ASP A 33 0.87 6.86 8.33
N PRO A 34 1.92 7.35 9.02
CA PRO A 34 2.21 6.97 10.40
C PRO A 34 1.01 7.16 11.32
N ASN A 35 0.76 6.19 12.20
CA ASN A 35 -0.41 6.22 13.07
C ASN A 35 -0.14 5.59 14.43
N ALA A 36 -0.18 6.41 15.49
CA ALA A 36 0.10 5.96 16.85
C ALA A 36 -0.90 4.94 17.40
N ALA A 37 -2.17 4.96 16.95
CA ALA A 37 -3.16 3.98 17.38
C ALA A 37 -2.87 2.61 16.75
N ALA A 38 -2.49 2.58 15.46
CA ALA A 38 -2.02 1.37 14.80
C ALA A 38 -0.76 0.82 15.49
N THR A 39 0.20 1.68 15.85
CA THR A 39 1.39 1.27 16.62
C THR A 39 0.99 0.56 17.91
N LYS A 40 0.13 1.19 18.73
CA LYS A 40 -0.32 0.63 20.00
C LYS A 40 -1.09 -0.69 19.82
N ALA A 41 -1.90 -0.81 18.77
CA ALA A 41 -2.63 -2.05 18.48
C ALA A 41 -1.67 -3.21 18.21
N PHE A 42 -0.63 -2.99 17.40
CA PHE A 42 0.40 -3.99 17.15
C PHE A 42 1.21 -4.31 18.41
N GLU A 43 1.63 -3.31 19.19
CA GLU A 43 2.35 -3.52 20.45
C GLU A 43 1.51 -4.27 21.50
N ALA A 44 0.19 -4.12 21.46
CA ALA A 44 -0.75 -4.89 22.28
C ALA A 44 -1.09 -6.26 21.68
N PHE A 45 -0.45 -6.65 20.57
CA PHE A 45 -0.68 -7.89 19.82
C PHE A 45 -2.15 -8.08 19.40
N GLN A 46 -2.85 -6.99 19.15
CA GLN A 46 -4.25 -7.00 18.74
C GLN A 46 -4.37 -7.31 17.25
N THR A 47 -5.31 -8.20 16.93
CA THR A 47 -5.69 -8.54 15.56
C THR A 47 -7.12 -8.15 15.30
N ASP A 48 -7.38 -7.62 14.11
CA ASP A 48 -8.71 -7.32 13.61
C ASP A 48 -9.26 -8.56 12.86
N PRO A 49 -10.37 -9.16 13.32
CA PRO A 49 -10.95 -10.33 12.63
C PRO A 49 -11.46 -10.01 11.23
N ASP A 50 -11.63 -8.74 10.85
CA ASP A 50 -12.03 -8.32 9.51
C ASP A 50 -10.84 -8.13 8.54
N MET A 51 -9.62 -8.47 8.98
CA MET A 51 -8.40 -8.40 8.19
C MET A 51 -7.75 -9.76 7.93
N ASN A 52 -7.11 -9.87 6.77
CA ASN A 52 -6.13 -10.89 6.47
C ASN A 52 -4.74 -10.33 6.75
N TYR A 53 -3.88 -11.13 7.38
CA TYR A 53 -2.54 -10.70 7.79
C TYR A 53 -1.45 -11.33 6.92
N TYR A 54 -0.43 -10.53 6.60
CA TYR A 54 0.69 -10.96 5.78
C TYR A 54 2.01 -10.41 6.31
N TYR A 55 3.11 -11.07 5.98
CA TYR A 55 4.46 -10.58 6.26
C TYR A 55 5.35 -10.61 5.03
N SER A 56 6.44 -9.84 5.09
CA SER A 56 7.54 -9.89 4.14
C SER A 56 8.88 -9.98 4.87
N GLY A 57 9.86 -10.62 4.23
CA GLY A 57 11.18 -10.89 4.83
C GLY A 57 11.26 -12.22 5.61
N PRO A 58 12.28 -12.38 6.47
CA PRO A 58 12.48 -13.59 7.26
C PRO A 58 11.34 -13.84 8.26
N GLN A 59 10.91 -15.10 8.44
CA GLN A 59 9.79 -15.42 9.32
C GLN A 59 10.08 -15.12 10.80
N ALA A 60 11.32 -15.30 11.26
CA ALA A 60 11.70 -15.05 12.66
C ALA A 60 11.73 -13.55 13.02
N SER A 61 11.96 -12.69 12.03
CA SER A 61 12.06 -11.24 12.20
C SER A 61 11.67 -10.54 10.88
N PRO A 62 10.37 -10.45 10.58
CA PRO A 62 9.91 -9.84 9.34
C PRO A 62 10.39 -8.40 9.17
N ASN A 63 10.48 -7.97 7.91
CA ASN A 63 10.77 -6.56 7.60
C ASN A 63 9.51 -5.70 7.73
N ALA A 64 8.35 -6.26 7.38
CA ALA A 64 7.06 -5.63 7.57
C ALA A 64 5.95 -6.67 7.76
N LEU A 65 4.91 -6.23 8.45
CA LEU A 65 3.66 -6.97 8.64
C LEU A 65 2.50 -6.06 8.23
N ILE A 66 1.53 -6.60 7.51
CA ILE A 66 0.32 -5.87 7.11
C ILE A 66 -0.93 -6.60 7.56
N GLY A 67 -1.95 -5.83 7.93
CA GLY A 67 -3.33 -6.28 8.00
C GLY A 67 -4.11 -5.61 6.88
N LEU A 68 -4.77 -6.38 6.02
CA LEU A 68 -5.56 -5.89 4.90
C LEU A 68 -7.01 -6.33 5.07
N LYS A 69 -7.97 -5.40 4.96
CA LYS A 69 -9.40 -5.74 5.04
C LYS A 69 -9.74 -6.88 4.07
N LYS A 70 -10.53 -7.85 4.54
CA LYS A 70 -10.97 -9.02 3.76
C LYS A 70 -11.73 -8.68 2.47
N SER A 71 -12.26 -7.47 2.37
CA SER A 71 -12.90 -6.95 1.16
C SER A 71 -11.91 -6.63 0.03
N TYR A 72 -10.60 -6.66 0.27
CA TYR A 72 -9.55 -6.41 -0.72
C TYR A 72 -8.74 -7.68 -1.00
N ALA A 73 -8.32 -7.82 -2.26
CA ALA A 73 -7.47 -8.91 -2.71
C ALA A 73 -6.03 -8.39 -2.90
N LEU A 74 -5.08 -8.95 -2.14
CA LEU A 74 -3.66 -8.61 -2.30
C LEU A 74 -3.12 -9.30 -3.56
N ASN A 75 -2.63 -8.51 -4.50
CA ASN A 75 -1.99 -8.99 -5.72
C ASN A 75 -0.46 -8.90 -5.57
N SER A 76 0.14 -9.90 -4.92
CA SER A 76 1.60 -9.96 -4.73
C SER A 76 2.04 -11.35 -4.28
N ASP A 77 3.13 -11.85 -4.88
CA ASP A 77 3.78 -13.12 -4.48
C ASP A 77 4.83 -12.95 -3.37
N LEU A 78 5.16 -11.70 -3.01
CA LEU A 78 6.20 -11.39 -2.02
C LEU A 78 5.66 -11.36 -0.58
N TRP A 79 4.36 -11.20 -0.43
CA TRP A 79 3.67 -11.24 0.84
C TRP A 79 3.21 -12.66 1.16
N LYS A 80 3.60 -13.14 2.34
CA LYS A 80 3.23 -14.47 2.81
C LYS A 80 2.11 -14.35 3.85
N PRO A 81 1.04 -15.16 3.76
CA PRO A 81 -0.06 -15.09 4.72
C PRO A 81 0.38 -15.54 6.11
N ILE A 82 -0.27 -14.98 7.13
CA ILE A 82 -0.10 -15.32 8.55
C ILE A 82 -1.43 -15.84 9.06
N ASP A 83 -1.41 -16.95 9.82
CA ASP A 83 -2.54 -17.30 10.68
C ASP A 83 -2.55 -16.34 11.90
N PRO A 84 -3.55 -15.46 12.04
CA PRO A 84 -3.53 -14.38 13.03
C PRO A 84 -3.84 -14.88 14.46
N GLN A 85 -3.31 -16.04 14.85
CA GLN A 85 -3.34 -16.49 16.23
C GLN A 85 -2.53 -15.51 17.10
N PRO A 86 -3.03 -15.13 18.29
CA PRO A 86 -2.33 -14.17 19.16
C PRO A 86 -0.87 -14.54 19.45
N LYS A 87 -0.59 -15.85 19.60
CA LYS A 87 0.78 -16.35 19.81
C LYS A 87 1.69 -16.08 18.61
N VAL A 88 1.23 -16.36 17.40
CA VAL A 88 1.99 -16.17 16.16
C VAL A 88 2.27 -14.69 15.93
N ILE A 89 1.25 -13.84 16.07
CA ILE A 89 1.39 -12.39 15.90
C ILE A 89 2.36 -11.81 16.94
N LYS A 90 2.29 -12.28 18.19
CA LYS A 90 3.23 -11.86 19.24
C LYS A 90 4.68 -12.22 18.91
N GLU A 91 4.93 -13.44 18.42
CA GLU A 91 6.27 -13.89 18.02
C GLU A 91 6.84 -13.02 16.89
N PHE A 92 6.04 -12.73 15.86
CA PHE A 92 6.43 -11.86 14.75
C PHE A 92 6.79 -10.45 15.25
N ILE A 93 5.89 -9.83 16.00
CA ILE A 93 6.06 -8.44 16.47
C ILE A 93 7.27 -8.33 17.40
N THR A 94 7.49 -9.31 18.28
CA THR A 94 8.65 -9.33 19.17
C THR A 94 9.96 -9.47 18.38
N GLY A 95 10.00 -10.35 17.38
CA GLY A 95 11.17 -10.51 16.49
C GLY A 95 11.49 -9.22 15.72
N MET A 96 10.46 -8.55 15.20
CA MET A 96 10.58 -7.25 14.53
C MET A 96 11.13 -6.16 15.47
N GLN A 97 10.64 -6.10 16.70
CA GLN A 97 11.07 -5.10 17.69
C GLN A 97 12.51 -5.34 18.13
N ASN A 98 12.90 -6.59 18.37
CA ASN A 98 14.27 -6.92 18.76
C ASN A 98 15.28 -6.51 17.69
N ILE A 99 15.04 -6.86 16.42
CA ILE A 99 15.98 -6.52 15.36
C ILE A 99 16.02 -5.00 15.11
N ALA A 100 14.89 -4.30 15.22
CA ALA A 100 14.91 -2.83 15.14
C ALA A 100 15.73 -2.20 16.28
N PHE A 101 15.55 -2.69 17.51
CA PHE A 101 16.27 -2.20 18.68
C PHE A 101 17.78 -2.43 18.56
N GLU A 102 18.22 -3.59 18.07
CA GLU A 102 19.65 -3.88 17.80
C GLU A 102 20.28 -2.89 16.82
N HIS A 103 19.48 -2.31 15.93
CA HIS A 103 19.89 -1.30 14.95
C HIS A 103 19.57 0.15 15.36
N GLY A 104 19.15 0.39 16.61
CA GLY A 104 18.82 1.73 17.11
C GLY A 104 17.55 2.35 16.54
N GLU A 105 16.64 1.51 16.02
CA GLU A 105 15.38 1.89 15.40
C GLU A 105 14.20 1.42 16.25
N CYS A 106 13.01 1.95 15.97
CA CYS A 106 11.76 1.50 16.55
C CYS A 106 10.80 1.01 15.45
N GLN A 107 9.87 0.14 15.82
CA GLN A 107 8.78 -0.28 14.95
C GLN A 107 7.59 0.68 15.11
N HIS A 108 6.87 0.92 14.01
CA HIS A 108 5.78 1.88 13.92
C HIS A 108 4.60 1.29 13.15
N GLY A 109 3.40 1.64 13.59
CA GLY A 109 2.17 1.36 12.87
C GLY A 109 1.80 2.49 11.91
N PHE A 110 1.14 2.11 10.82
CA PHE A 110 0.69 3.01 9.77
C PHE A 110 -0.71 2.61 9.30
N ILE A 111 -1.46 3.57 8.77
CA ILE A 111 -2.72 3.33 8.06
C ILE A 111 -2.44 3.24 6.57
N ILE A 112 -3.00 2.21 5.92
CA ILE A 112 -3.00 2.04 4.46
C ILE A 112 -4.31 2.59 3.93
N ARG A 113 -4.24 3.50 2.96
CA ARG A 113 -5.40 4.09 2.27
C ARG A 113 -5.42 3.75 0.79
N ASP A 114 -6.61 3.63 0.21
CA ASP A 114 -6.79 3.54 -1.24
C ASP A 114 -6.59 4.92 -1.91
N ASN A 115 -6.71 4.96 -3.24
CA ASN A 115 -6.62 6.18 -4.05
C ASN A 115 -7.76 7.19 -3.82
N LYS A 116 -8.76 6.83 -3.02
CA LYS A 116 -9.88 7.70 -2.61
C LYS A 116 -9.74 8.16 -1.14
N GLY A 117 -8.68 7.74 -0.46
CA GLY A 117 -8.41 8.06 0.95
C GLY A 117 -9.11 7.15 1.97
N ASN A 118 -9.83 6.11 1.52
CA ASN A 118 -10.47 5.16 2.42
C ASN A 118 -9.42 4.28 3.08
N THR A 119 -9.55 4.05 4.39
CA THR A 119 -8.69 3.09 5.09
C THR A 119 -8.99 1.67 4.62
N ILE A 120 -7.97 0.99 4.10
CA ILE A 120 -8.06 -0.40 3.60
C ILE A 120 -7.23 -1.38 4.43
N GLY A 121 -6.32 -0.90 5.26
CA GLY A 121 -5.49 -1.76 6.09
C GLY A 121 -4.57 -1.01 7.04
N VAL A 122 -3.68 -1.77 7.66
CA VAL A 122 -2.64 -1.31 8.57
C VAL A 122 -1.31 -1.94 8.19
N TRP A 123 -0.22 -1.25 8.49
CA TRP A 123 1.15 -1.69 8.23
C TRP A 123 2.00 -1.50 9.48
N TYR A 124 2.94 -2.40 9.72
CA TYR A 124 3.91 -2.36 10.81
C TYR A 124 5.32 -2.53 10.29
N SER A 125 6.20 -1.55 10.53
CA SER A 125 7.63 -1.58 10.17
C SER A 125 8.41 -0.45 10.85
N ILE A 126 9.72 -0.38 10.61
CA ILE A 126 10.52 0.83 10.91
C ILE A 126 10.08 2.02 10.03
N LEU A 127 10.35 3.27 10.47
CA LEU A 127 9.91 4.48 9.76
C LEU A 127 10.45 4.63 8.33
N ARG A 128 11.70 4.22 8.10
CA ARG A 128 12.34 4.38 6.79
C ARG A 128 11.98 3.30 5.77
N ALA A 129 11.21 2.29 6.17
CA ALA A 129 10.71 1.29 5.26
C ALA A 129 9.69 1.94 4.31
N ARG A 130 10.10 2.18 3.06
CA ARG A 130 9.25 2.76 2.02
C ARG A 130 8.44 1.66 1.32
N THR A 131 7.26 2.03 0.85
CA THR A 131 6.39 1.16 0.05
C THR A 131 5.56 2.01 -0.92
N PHE A 132 4.99 1.36 -1.93
CA PHE A 132 3.99 1.93 -2.82
C PHE A 132 2.71 1.10 -2.72
N ILE A 133 1.57 1.75 -2.85
CA ILE A 133 0.26 1.11 -2.86
C ILE A 133 -0.37 1.45 -4.19
N LYS A 134 -0.57 0.45 -5.04
CA LYS A 134 -1.20 0.60 -6.35
C LYS A 134 -2.53 -0.12 -6.33
N MET A 135 -3.59 0.63 -6.62
CA MET A 135 -4.91 0.06 -6.75
C MET A 135 -5.03 -0.61 -8.13
N GLY A 136 -5.59 -1.81 -8.15
CA GLY A 136 -5.91 -2.55 -9.37
C GLY A 136 -7.36 -2.35 -9.80
N GLU A 137 -7.83 -3.21 -10.69
CA GLU A 137 -9.25 -3.27 -11.03
C GLU A 137 -10.07 -3.84 -9.86
N GLY A 138 -11.28 -3.32 -9.68
CA GLY A 138 -12.17 -3.74 -8.59
C GLY A 138 -11.57 -3.48 -7.21
N ASN A 139 -11.37 -4.55 -6.44
CA ASN A 139 -10.84 -4.53 -5.07
C ASN A 139 -9.39 -5.07 -4.97
N GLN A 140 -8.70 -5.20 -6.10
CA GLN A 140 -7.30 -5.62 -6.10
C GLN A 140 -6.40 -4.49 -5.61
N VAL A 141 -5.40 -4.86 -4.82
CA VAL A 141 -4.36 -3.94 -4.36
C VAL A 141 -3.00 -4.61 -4.45
N GLU A 142 -2.04 -3.91 -5.03
CA GLU A 142 -0.64 -4.29 -5.03
C GLU A 142 0.08 -3.40 -4.01
N ILE A 143 0.64 -4.03 -2.97
CA ILE A 143 1.42 -3.36 -1.94
C ILE A 143 2.85 -3.86 -2.09
N PHE A 144 3.78 -2.96 -2.36
CA PHE A 144 5.19 -3.35 -2.52
C PHE A 144 5.79 -3.68 -1.15
N THR A 145 6.58 -4.74 -1.05
CA THR A 145 7.34 -5.02 0.17
C THR A 145 8.42 -3.97 0.37
N PRO A 146 8.84 -3.66 1.61
CA PRO A 146 9.99 -2.79 1.80
C PRO A 146 11.26 -3.46 1.28
N ASP A 147 12.30 -2.67 1.02
CA ASP A 147 13.59 -3.17 0.54
C ASP A 147 14.13 -4.29 1.43
N LEU A 148 14.75 -5.31 0.83
CA LEU A 148 15.33 -6.43 1.59
C LEU A 148 16.50 -5.99 2.49
N ILE A 149 17.08 -4.83 2.20
CA ILE A 149 18.26 -4.26 2.86
C ILE A 149 17.81 -3.18 3.87
N LEU A 150 16.80 -3.47 4.69
CA LEU A 150 16.38 -2.52 5.72
C LEU A 150 17.52 -2.23 6.68
N PHE A 151 18.12 -3.22 7.33
CA PHE A 151 19.04 -2.98 8.44
C PHE A 151 20.53 -2.86 8.08
N ARG A 152 20.88 -2.82 6.80
CA ARG A 152 22.29 -2.69 6.39
C ARG A 152 22.73 -1.24 6.55
N THR A 153 23.60 -0.99 7.52
CA THR A 153 24.28 0.29 7.68
C THR A 153 25.35 0.41 6.60
N GLY A 154 25.20 1.38 5.69
CA GLY A 154 26.28 1.80 4.79
C GLY A 154 25.91 1.85 3.31
N ASP A 155 25.03 2.77 2.92
CA ASP A 155 25.16 3.43 1.63
C ASP A 155 25.61 4.86 1.90
N GLY A 156 26.93 5.00 2.12
CA GLY A 156 27.60 6.19 1.65
C GLY A 156 27.45 6.16 0.13
N GLY A 157 26.64 7.07 -0.41
CA GLY A 157 26.61 7.31 -1.84
C GLY A 157 28.02 7.68 -2.28
N SER A 158 28.77 6.71 -2.78
CA SER A 158 29.91 6.99 -3.63
C SER A 158 29.30 7.41 -4.97
N ASP A 159 29.35 8.71 -5.20
CA ASP A 159 29.29 9.28 -6.53
C ASP A 159 30.32 8.55 -7.42
N GLU A 160 29.86 7.57 -8.19
CA GLU A 160 30.54 7.18 -9.42
C GLU A 160 30.28 8.29 -10.46
N SER A 161 30.97 9.41 -10.26
CA SER A 161 31.20 10.38 -11.31
C SER A 161 32.71 10.53 -11.53
N GLY A 162 33.17 9.99 -12.66
CA GLY A 162 34.33 10.47 -13.39
C GLY A 162 35.72 10.10 -12.85
N LYS A 163 36.33 9.05 -13.44
CA LYS A 163 37.47 9.22 -14.35
C LYS A 163 37.79 7.93 -15.10
#